data_AF-A0AAE2D4N5-F1
#
_entry.id   AF-A0AAE2D4N5-F1
#
_cell.length_a   1.000
_cell.length_b   1.000
_cell.length_c   1.000
_cell.angle_alpha   90.00
_cell.angle_beta   90.00
_cell.angle_gamma   90.00
#
_symmetry.space_group_name_H-M   'P 1'
#
loop_
_entity.id
_entity.type
_entity.pdbx_description
1 polymer ?
#
loop_
_entity_poly.entity_id
_entity_poly.type
_entity_poly.pdbx_seq_one_letter_code
_entity_poly.pdbx_strand_id
1 'polypeptide(L)'
;IQGHKRFRRREFEFSLFSVPLDLLMDGYNPVESPTGSPKSFIYLVIASQIFGLLAVVLTAIWLGKFWGGFSWTDARTLFNYHPLFSVLGLVFLYGDSILVFRVFRSYRKLPVKILHAVLHILAFLFGVLGIKAAFDMHNALSIPNLYSLHSWLGITAIVVFGLQWIGGLIGFLVPQTPQIARSKLLPIHVTFGSFLYLLMIGVCISGIIEKNFFSKTYSVLNARELIGNLIGVVLVIFGGLIFYLTQHPNYRRIESVPPEIKSRK
;
A
#
# COMPACT_ATOMS: atom_id res chain seq x y z
N ILE A 1 30.03 -68.31 13.68
CA ILE A 1 28.97 -67.59 14.44
C ILE A 1 29.57 -66.25 14.87
N GLN A 2 29.31 -65.17 14.13
CA GLN A 2 29.70 -63.81 14.50
C GLN A 2 28.64 -62.87 13.94
N GLY A 3 27.95 -62.17 14.84
CA GLY A 3 26.83 -61.28 14.52
C GLY A 3 27.30 -59.86 14.25
N HIS A 4 26.89 -59.30 13.11
CA HIS A 4 27.04 -57.88 12.81
C HIS A 4 25.73 -57.14 13.15
N LYS A 5 25.80 -56.27 14.17
CA LYS A 5 24.77 -55.27 14.48
C LYS A 5 24.81 -54.16 13.42
N ARG A 6 23.71 -53.99 12.68
CA ARG A 6 23.53 -52.91 11.69
C ARG A 6 23.02 -51.66 12.41
N PHE A 7 23.86 -50.64 12.50
CA PHE A 7 23.51 -49.30 12.98
C PHE A 7 22.54 -48.63 11.99
N ARG A 8 21.40 -48.14 12.48
CA ARG A 8 20.40 -47.42 11.68
C ARG A 8 20.66 -45.92 11.84
N ARG A 9 21.35 -45.31 10.89
CA ARG A 9 21.45 -43.84 10.77
C ARG A 9 20.10 -43.33 10.27
N ARG A 10 19.42 -42.48 11.03
CA ARG A 10 18.32 -41.66 10.52
C ARG A 10 18.95 -40.45 9.84
N GLU A 11 18.85 -40.37 8.52
CA GLU A 11 19.13 -39.14 7.79
C GLU A 11 17.86 -38.31 7.76
N PHE A 12 17.91 -37.15 8.41
CA PHE A 12 16.95 -36.07 8.22
C PHE A 12 17.38 -35.30 6.97
N GLU A 13 16.79 -35.60 5.82
CA GLU A 13 16.95 -34.76 4.64
C GLU A 13 15.91 -33.62 4.67
N PHE A 14 16.43 -32.39 4.71
CA PHE A 14 15.65 -31.17 4.56
C PHE A 14 15.60 -30.83 3.07
N SER A 15 14.63 -31.39 2.33
CA SER A 15 14.41 -31.04 0.91
C SER A 15 13.51 -29.81 0.80
N LEU A 16 14.12 -28.63 0.69
CA LEU A 16 13.51 -27.45 0.11
C LEU A 16 13.91 -27.43 -1.37
N PHE A 17 12.94 -27.42 -2.28
CA PHE A 17 13.05 -27.30 -3.75
C PHE A 17 13.17 -28.57 -4.60
N SER A 18 12.28 -29.54 -4.39
CA SER A 18 11.88 -30.46 -5.48
C SER A 18 10.35 -30.61 -5.49
N VAL A 19 9.68 -29.82 -6.34
CA VAL A 19 8.26 -30.08 -6.66
C VAL A 19 8.25 -31.22 -7.70
N PRO A 20 7.55 -32.34 -7.44
CA PRO A 20 7.46 -33.44 -8.39
C PRO A 20 6.87 -32.99 -9.73
N LEU A 21 7.40 -33.51 -10.85
CA LEU A 21 6.96 -33.21 -12.21
C LEU A 21 5.48 -33.57 -12.43
N ASP A 22 4.98 -34.50 -11.62
CA ASP A 22 3.61 -35.01 -11.60
C ASP A 22 2.60 -33.89 -11.24
N LEU A 23 3.03 -32.91 -10.44
CA LEU A 23 2.22 -31.74 -10.05
C LEU A 23 2.15 -30.66 -11.15
N LEU A 24 2.93 -30.80 -12.24
CA LEU A 24 2.86 -29.92 -13.42
C LEU A 24 1.87 -30.43 -14.47
N MET A 25 1.32 -31.65 -14.30
CA MET A 25 0.40 -32.29 -15.25
C MET A 25 -1.03 -32.47 -14.71
N ASP A 26 -1.33 -31.95 -13.52
CA ASP A 26 -2.71 -31.92 -13.05
C ASP A 26 -3.53 -30.93 -13.88
N GLY A 27 -4.57 -31.49 -14.50
CA GLY A 27 -5.49 -30.79 -15.38
C GLY A 27 -5.98 -29.48 -14.76
N TYR A 28 -6.15 -28.48 -15.63
CA TYR A 28 -6.86 -27.25 -15.33
C TYR A 28 -8.24 -27.59 -14.74
N ASN A 29 -8.34 -27.60 -13.41
CA ASN A 29 -9.60 -27.46 -12.72
C ASN A 29 -10.04 -26.01 -12.98
N PRO A 30 -11.15 -25.77 -13.69
CA PRO A 30 -11.67 -24.42 -13.82
C PRO A 30 -11.88 -23.90 -12.40
N VAL A 31 -11.12 -22.87 -12.03
CA VAL A 31 -11.37 -22.10 -10.82
C VAL A 31 -12.85 -21.75 -10.86
N GLU A 32 -13.62 -22.27 -9.90
CA GLU A 32 -15.04 -21.94 -9.77
C GLU A 32 -15.20 -20.44 -9.95
N SER A 33 -16.11 -20.05 -10.83
CA SER A 33 -16.42 -18.64 -11.07
C SER A 33 -16.69 -17.95 -9.73
N PRO A 34 -16.16 -16.74 -9.49
CA PRO A 34 -16.16 -16.15 -8.16
C PRO A 34 -17.58 -16.07 -7.57
N THR A 35 -17.78 -16.69 -6.40
CA THR A 35 -19.05 -16.72 -5.65
C THR A 35 -19.41 -15.38 -5.00
N GLY A 36 -18.60 -14.33 -5.21
CA GLY A 36 -18.90 -12.98 -4.72
C GLY A 36 -19.88 -12.25 -5.65
N SER A 37 -21.04 -11.86 -5.12
CA SER A 37 -22.00 -11.03 -5.86
C SER A 37 -21.30 -9.79 -6.43
N PRO A 38 -21.34 -9.53 -7.75
CA PRO A 38 -20.75 -8.34 -8.36
C PRO A 38 -21.18 -7.03 -7.68
N LYS A 39 -22.37 -7.01 -7.06
CA LYS A 39 -22.90 -5.87 -6.32
C LYS A 39 -22.12 -5.56 -5.04
N SER A 40 -21.71 -6.58 -4.26
CA SER A 40 -20.97 -6.34 -3.01
C SER A 40 -19.62 -5.71 -3.26
N PHE A 41 -18.92 -6.16 -4.32
CA PHE A 41 -17.67 -5.54 -4.75
C PHE A 41 -17.85 -4.06 -5.08
N ILE A 42 -18.87 -3.72 -5.86
CA ILE A 42 -19.16 -2.34 -6.26
C ILE A 42 -19.44 -1.46 -5.02
N TYR A 43 -20.28 -1.93 -4.10
CA TYR A 43 -20.58 -1.18 -2.88
C TYR A 43 -19.34 -0.96 -2.00
N LEU A 44 -18.47 -1.96 -1.87
CA LEU A 44 -17.23 -1.83 -1.10
C LEU A 44 -16.24 -0.86 -1.75
N VAL A 45 -16.14 -0.86 -3.09
CA VAL A 45 -15.33 0.12 -3.82
C VAL A 45 -15.90 1.52 -3.64
N ILE A 46 -17.21 1.71 -3.78
CA ILE A 46 -17.86 3.02 -3.54
C ILE A 46 -17.60 3.49 -2.11
N ALA A 47 -17.77 2.61 -1.13
CA ALA A 47 -17.49 2.92 0.27
C ALA A 47 -16.02 3.32 0.47
N SER A 48 -15.06 2.60 -0.12
CA SER A 48 -13.65 2.95 -0.01
C SER A 48 -13.37 4.34 -0.59
N GLN A 49 -13.98 4.69 -1.73
CA GLN A 49 -13.83 6.02 -2.32
C GLN A 49 -14.42 7.13 -1.43
N ILE A 50 -15.59 6.90 -0.82
CA ILE A 50 -16.20 7.85 0.12
C ILE A 50 -15.29 8.08 1.34
N PHE A 51 -14.81 7.01 1.98
CA PHE A 51 -13.94 7.14 3.15
C PHE A 51 -12.57 7.73 2.79
N GLY A 52 -12.01 7.40 1.63
CA GLY A 52 -10.76 7.98 1.14
C GLY A 52 -10.86 9.48 0.89
N LEU A 53 -11.90 9.93 0.18
CA LEU A 53 -12.16 11.36 -0.03
C LEU A 53 -12.47 12.08 1.28
N LEU A 54 -13.23 11.45 2.18
CA LEU A 54 -13.51 11.99 3.50
C LEU A 54 -12.21 12.21 4.30
N ALA A 55 -11.26 11.26 4.25
CA ALA A 55 -9.97 11.41 4.92
C ALA A 55 -9.21 12.65 4.45
N VAL A 56 -9.14 12.87 3.13
CA VAL A 56 -8.46 14.02 2.53
C VAL A 56 -9.16 15.33 2.91
N VAL A 57 -10.49 15.40 2.78
CA VAL A 57 -11.28 16.59 3.09
C VAL A 57 -11.20 16.95 4.57
N LEU A 58 -11.36 15.96 5.47
CA LEU A 58 -11.21 16.19 6.91
C LEU A 58 -9.81 16.66 7.25
N THR A 59 -8.76 16.10 6.65
CA THR A 59 -7.38 16.54 6.85
C THR A 59 -7.19 17.99 6.41
N ALA A 60 -7.72 18.38 5.25
CA ALA A 60 -7.67 19.76 4.76
C ALA A 60 -8.42 20.72 5.69
N ILE A 61 -9.63 20.36 6.17
CA ILE A 61 -10.41 21.16 7.11
C ILE A 61 -9.69 21.28 8.45
N TRP A 62 -9.16 20.18 8.97
CA TRP A 62 -8.43 20.13 10.23
C TRP A 62 -7.27 21.13 10.23
N LEU A 63 -6.46 21.07 9.19
CA LEU A 63 -5.27 21.89 9.07
C LEU A 63 -5.61 23.34 8.72
N GLY A 64 -6.55 23.52 7.80
CA GLY A 64 -7.01 24.81 7.31
C GLY A 64 -7.67 25.65 8.39
N LYS A 65 -8.64 25.07 9.11
CA LYS A 65 -9.46 25.79 10.09
C LYS A 65 -8.84 25.80 11.48
N PHE A 66 -8.18 24.73 11.90
CA PHE A 66 -7.75 24.58 13.30
C PHE A 66 -6.25 24.74 13.50
N TRP A 67 -5.43 24.62 12.46
CA TRP A 67 -3.95 24.75 12.53
C TRP A 67 -3.39 25.96 11.79
N GLY A 68 -4.22 26.98 11.54
CA GLY A 68 -3.76 28.27 11.02
C GLY A 68 -3.60 28.34 9.50
N GLY A 69 -4.06 27.34 8.75
CA GLY A 69 -4.07 27.40 7.28
C GLY A 69 -2.81 26.85 6.62
N PHE A 70 -2.59 27.25 5.38
CA PHE A 70 -1.49 26.81 4.54
C PHE A 70 -0.73 28.02 4.01
N SER A 71 0.57 28.07 4.26
CA SER A 71 1.46 29.06 3.65
C SER A 71 2.82 28.44 3.39
N TRP A 72 3.43 28.77 2.25
CA TRP A 72 4.79 28.34 1.94
C TRP A 72 5.86 29.29 2.51
N THR A 73 5.45 30.41 3.09
CA THR A 73 6.35 31.44 3.65
C THR A 73 6.40 31.46 5.17
N ASP A 74 5.36 30.99 5.84
CA ASP A 74 5.33 30.86 7.30
C ASP A 74 5.67 29.43 7.72
N ALA A 75 6.70 29.26 8.55
CA ALA A 75 7.22 27.95 8.91
C ALA A 75 6.15 27.07 9.60
N ARG A 76 5.29 27.64 10.48
CA ARG A 76 4.32 26.85 11.24
C ARG A 76 3.19 26.30 10.37
N THR A 77 2.72 27.09 9.42
CA THR A 77 1.69 26.69 8.46
C THR A 77 2.24 25.93 7.26
N LEU A 78 3.55 26.06 6.96
CA LEU A 78 4.25 25.20 6.00
C LEU A 78 4.19 23.73 6.41
N PHE A 79 4.34 23.44 7.71
CA PHE A 79 4.23 22.06 8.20
C PHE A 79 2.88 21.42 7.85
N ASN A 80 1.79 22.19 7.71
CA ASN A 80 0.48 21.63 7.43
C ASN A 80 0.40 20.94 6.05
N TYR A 81 1.28 21.25 5.11
CA TYR A 81 1.40 20.48 3.86
C TYR A 81 1.85 19.03 4.10
N HIS A 82 2.62 18.76 5.16
CA HIS A 82 3.11 17.42 5.47
C HIS A 82 1.99 16.40 5.73
N PRO A 83 1.07 16.59 6.70
CA PRO A 83 -0.04 15.67 6.92
C PRO A 83 -1.02 15.64 5.74
N LEU A 84 -1.28 16.77 5.08
CA LEU A 84 -2.19 16.81 3.92
C LEU A 84 -1.65 15.94 2.76
N PHE A 85 -0.39 16.14 2.37
CA PHE A 85 0.23 15.38 1.28
C PHE A 85 0.50 13.92 1.67
N SER A 86 0.75 13.62 2.94
CA SER A 86 0.85 12.24 3.41
C SER A 86 -0.48 11.50 3.28
N VAL A 87 -1.60 12.09 3.71
CA VAL A 87 -2.92 11.46 3.57
C VAL A 87 -3.35 11.37 2.10
N LEU A 88 -3.17 12.44 1.32
CA LEU A 88 -3.53 12.44 -0.10
C LEU A 88 -2.67 11.45 -0.92
N GLY A 89 -1.35 11.54 -0.80
CA GLY A 89 -0.43 10.74 -1.60
C GLY A 89 -0.26 9.33 -1.07
N LEU A 90 0.21 9.20 0.17
CA LEU A 90 0.69 7.93 0.72
C LEU A 90 -0.42 7.04 1.27
N VAL A 91 -1.62 7.58 1.48
CA VAL A 91 -2.80 6.80 1.87
C VAL A 91 -3.79 6.72 0.72
N PHE A 92 -4.41 7.82 0.29
CA PHE A 92 -5.49 7.79 -0.69
C PHE A 92 -5.03 7.32 -2.09
N LEU A 93 -4.07 8.03 -2.71
CA LEU A 93 -3.57 7.66 -4.04
C LEU A 93 -2.83 6.31 -4.04
N TYR A 94 -2.10 5.98 -2.96
CA TYR A 94 -1.52 4.64 -2.78
C TYR A 94 -2.62 3.58 -2.80
N GLY A 95 -3.65 3.74 -1.95
CA GLY A 95 -4.75 2.80 -1.81
C GLY A 95 -5.48 2.56 -3.13
N ASP A 96 -5.76 3.62 -3.88
CA ASP A 96 -6.34 3.51 -5.22
C ASP A 96 -5.42 2.79 -6.19
N SER A 97 -4.12 3.11 -6.17
CA SER A 97 -3.11 2.48 -7.02
C SER A 97 -3.04 0.96 -6.84
N ILE A 98 -3.11 0.45 -5.61
CA ILE A 98 -3.10 -1.00 -5.38
C ILE A 98 -4.45 -1.66 -5.71
N LEU A 99 -5.53 -0.87 -5.72
CA LEU A 99 -6.88 -1.34 -6.07
C LEU A 99 -7.14 -1.40 -7.58
N VAL A 100 -6.40 -0.66 -8.42
CA VAL A 100 -6.70 -0.53 -9.87
C VAL A 100 -6.80 -1.86 -10.61
N PHE A 101 -5.99 -2.86 -10.27
CA PHE A 101 -6.04 -4.18 -10.91
C PHE A 101 -7.31 -4.98 -10.57
N ARG A 102 -8.02 -4.60 -9.51
CA ARG A 102 -9.31 -5.18 -9.09
C ARG A 102 -10.48 -4.49 -9.77
N VAL A 103 -10.44 -3.15 -9.82
CA VAL A 103 -11.46 -2.32 -10.45
C VAL A 103 -11.45 -2.52 -11.98
N PHE A 104 -10.27 -2.40 -12.60
CA PHE A 104 -10.10 -2.54 -14.05
C PHE A 104 -9.73 -3.97 -14.47
N ARG A 105 -10.23 -4.98 -13.75
CA ARG A 105 -9.90 -6.40 -14.01
C ARG A 105 -10.19 -6.87 -15.44
N SER A 106 -11.23 -6.32 -16.08
CA SER A 106 -11.63 -6.69 -17.44
C SER A 106 -10.90 -5.92 -18.54
N TYR A 107 -10.06 -4.94 -18.20
CA TYR A 107 -9.33 -4.11 -19.17
C TYR A 107 -8.00 -4.75 -19.59
N ARG A 108 -7.40 -4.22 -20.67
CA ARG A 108 -6.07 -4.64 -21.16
C ARG A 108 -5.00 -4.41 -20.09
N LYS A 109 -4.05 -5.34 -19.95
CA LYS A 109 -3.04 -5.33 -18.87
C LYS A 109 -2.16 -4.06 -18.89
N LEU A 110 -1.71 -3.61 -20.07
CA LEU A 110 -0.74 -2.52 -20.19
C LEU A 110 -1.27 -1.17 -19.69
N PRO A 111 -2.46 -0.68 -20.12
CA PRO A 111 -3.03 0.56 -19.56
C PRO A 111 -3.19 0.53 -18.03
N VAL A 112 -3.62 -0.60 -17.47
CA VAL A 112 -3.78 -0.75 -16.01
C VAL A 112 -2.42 -0.69 -15.28
N LYS A 113 -1.37 -1.28 -15.85
CA LYS A 113 0.01 -1.15 -15.34
C LYS A 113 0.51 0.29 -15.38
N ILE A 114 0.24 1.01 -16.47
CA ILE A 114 0.62 2.41 -16.62
C ILE A 114 -0.12 3.26 -15.56
N LEU A 115 -1.43 3.06 -15.42
CA LEU A 115 -2.22 3.76 -14.40
C LEU A 115 -1.67 3.51 -12.98
N HIS A 116 -1.39 2.25 -12.63
CA HIS A 116 -0.76 1.87 -11.37
C HIS A 116 0.59 2.59 -11.14
N ALA A 117 1.47 2.59 -12.14
CA ALA A 117 2.76 3.24 -12.04
C ALA A 117 2.64 4.78 -11.90
N VAL A 118 1.71 5.40 -12.63
CA VAL A 118 1.43 6.84 -12.58
C VAL A 118 0.87 7.25 -11.22
N LEU A 119 -0.12 6.52 -10.69
CA LEU A 119 -0.68 6.81 -9.37
C LEU A 119 0.39 6.67 -8.27
N HIS A 120 1.24 5.65 -8.32
CA HIS A 120 2.32 5.51 -7.35
C HIS A 120 3.38 6.60 -7.46
N ILE A 121 3.77 7.06 -8.65
CA ILE A 121 4.76 8.15 -8.73
C ILE A 121 4.16 9.47 -8.24
N LEU A 122 2.88 9.75 -8.53
CA LEU A 122 2.18 10.91 -7.97
C LEU A 122 2.12 10.83 -6.44
N ALA A 123 1.76 9.67 -5.87
CA ALA A 123 1.77 9.42 -4.43
C ALA A 123 3.16 9.66 -3.81
N PHE A 124 4.22 9.15 -4.46
CA PHE A 124 5.60 9.34 -4.03
C PHE A 124 6.01 10.82 -4.05
N LEU A 125 5.68 11.56 -5.11
CA LEU A 125 5.98 12.99 -5.22
C LEU A 125 5.28 13.79 -4.11
N PHE A 126 4.01 13.53 -3.82
CA PHE A 126 3.33 14.14 -2.67
C PHE A 126 4.03 13.79 -1.34
N GLY A 127 4.43 12.54 -1.13
CA GLY A 127 5.20 12.13 0.05
C GLY A 127 6.52 12.89 0.20
N VAL A 128 7.28 13.04 -0.88
CA VAL A 128 8.54 13.81 -0.89
C VAL A 128 8.28 15.29 -0.59
N LEU A 129 7.27 15.90 -1.20
CA LEU A 129 6.90 17.30 -0.92
C LEU A 129 6.45 17.49 0.53
N GLY A 130 5.71 16.52 1.08
CA GLY A 130 5.29 16.53 2.48
C GLY A 130 6.48 16.44 3.43
N ILE A 131 7.43 15.55 3.17
CA ILE A 131 8.67 15.45 3.96
C ILE A 131 9.50 16.73 3.87
N LYS A 132 9.65 17.28 2.66
CA LYS A 132 10.34 18.56 2.47
C LYS A 132 9.75 19.65 3.36
N ALA A 133 8.42 19.80 3.37
CA ALA A 133 7.74 20.79 4.21
C ALA A 133 8.02 20.59 5.71
N ALA A 134 8.08 19.34 6.18
CA ALA A 134 8.43 19.04 7.58
C ALA A 134 9.89 19.41 7.91
N PHE A 135 10.84 19.03 7.06
CA PHE A 135 12.26 19.35 7.24
C PHE A 135 12.51 20.86 7.19
N ASP A 136 11.90 21.57 6.23
CA ASP A 136 12.04 23.02 6.10
C ASP A 136 11.52 23.73 7.35
N MET A 137 10.36 23.31 7.88
CA MET A 137 9.80 23.85 9.12
C MET A 137 10.69 23.56 10.33
N HIS A 138 11.21 22.33 10.47
CA HIS A 138 12.13 21.98 11.55
C HIS A 138 13.40 22.83 11.50
N ASN A 139 14.01 22.97 10.32
CA ASN A 139 15.22 23.76 10.13
C ASN A 139 14.97 25.25 10.45
N ALA A 140 13.85 25.80 9.95
CA ALA A 140 13.48 27.19 10.19
C ALA A 140 13.22 27.50 11.67
N LEU A 141 12.70 26.54 12.45
CA LEU A 141 12.44 26.68 13.88
C LEU A 141 13.51 26.05 14.79
N SER A 142 14.64 25.62 14.22
CA SER A 142 15.74 24.94 14.95
C SER A 142 15.28 23.73 15.78
N ILE A 143 14.31 22.98 15.25
CA ILE A 143 13.87 21.70 15.83
C ILE A 143 14.75 20.58 15.25
N PRO A 144 15.29 19.67 16.08
CA PRO A 144 16.05 18.52 15.58
C PRO A 144 15.22 17.65 14.63
N ASN A 145 15.83 17.16 13.56
CA ASN A 145 15.19 16.24 12.63
C ASN A 145 15.35 14.78 13.09
N LEU A 146 14.44 13.93 12.63
CA LEU A 146 14.52 12.46 12.72
C LEU A 146 14.74 11.90 14.14
N TYR A 147 14.14 12.48 15.18
CA TYR A 147 14.23 11.95 16.55
C TYR A 147 13.03 11.10 16.97
N SER A 148 11.92 11.14 16.24
CA SER A 148 10.69 10.42 16.60
C SER A 148 10.55 9.09 15.86
N LEU A 149 9.85 8.12 16.45
CA LEU A 149 9.56 6.85 15.78
C LEU A 149 8.74 7.04 14.50
N HIS A 150 7.81 8.02 14.49
CA HIS A 150 7.09 8.43 13.29
C HIS A 150 8.06 8.78 12.15
N SER A 151 9.07 9.60 12.44
CA SER A 151 10.04 10.04 11.44
C SER A 151 10.96 8.92 10.94
N TRP A 152 11.37 7.99 11.80
CA TRP A 152 12.19 6.82 11.42
C TRP A 152 11.42 5.87 10.50
N LEU A 153 10.19 5.54 10.86
CA LEU A 153 9.35 4.67 10.04
C LEU A 153 8.94 5.38 8.73
N GLY A 154 8.64 6.68 8.79
CA GLY A 154 8.28 7.48 7.62
C GLY A 154 9.38 7.56 6.57
N ILE A 155 10.62 7.90 6.97
CA ILE A 155 11.73 7.98 6.01
C ILE A 155 12.09 6.61 5.45
N THR A 156 12.11 5.57 6.30
CA THR A 156 12.36 4.19 5.88
C THR A 156 11.35 3.75 4.83
N ALA A 157 10.07 4.01 5.06
CA ALA A 157 9.03 3.62 4.14
C ALA A 157 9.07 4.39 2.82
N ILE A 158 9.42 5.68 2.81
CA ILE A 158 9.56 6.43 1.55
C ILE A 158 10.72 5.91 0.71
N VAL A 159 11.84 5.54 1.35
CA VAL A 159 12.95 4.88 0.65
C VAL A 159 12.50 3.53 0.07
N VAL A 160 11.84 2.69 0.87
CA VAL A 160 11.31 1.39 0.41
C VAL A 160 10.25 1.55 -0.68
N PHE A 161 9.42 2.60 -0.62
CA PHE A 161 8.46 2.95 -1.67
C PHE A 161 9.20 3.23 -2.97
N GLY A 162 10.20 4.11 -2.96
CA GLY A 162 10.97 4.44 -4.16
C GLY A 162 11.62 3.21 -4.79
N LEU A 163 12.21 2.33 -3.97
CA LEU A 163 12.76 1.04 -4.42
C LEU A 163 11.69 0.12 -5.00
N GLN A 164 10.51 0.03 -4.38
CA GLN A 164 9.38 -0.74 -4.91
C GLN A 164 8.90 -0.21 -6.25
N TRP A 165 8.84 1.12 -6.41
CA TRP A 165 8.41 1.73 -7.67
C TRP A 165 9.40 1.46 -8.80
N ILE A 166 10.71 1.65 -8.55
CA ILE A 166 11.78 1.36 -9.52
C ILE A 166 11.79 -0.14 -9.87
N GLY A 167 11.74 -1.01 -8.86
CA GLY A 167 11.69 -2.46 -9.04
C GLY A 167 10.46 -2.91 -9.82
N GLY A 168 9.29 -2.30 -9.56
CA GLY A 168 8.06 -2.56 -10.30
C GLY A 168 8.12 -2.09 -11.76
N LEU A 169 8.73 -0.93 -12.02
CA LEU A 169 8.94 -0.39 -13.36
C LEU A 169 9.82 -1.34 -14.20
N ILE A 170 10.99 -1.70 -13.67
CA ILE A 170 11.93 -2.62 -14.33
C ILE A 170 11.30 -4.01 -14.46
N GLY A 171 10.67 -4.53 -13.41
CA GLY A 171 10.08 -5.85 -13.39
C GLY A 171 8.93 -6.03 -14.39
N PHE A 172 7.98 -5.10 -14.38
CA PHE A 172 6.66 -5.33 -14.97
C PHE A 172 6.29 -4.40 -16.13
N LEU A 173 7.01 -3.31 -16.37
CA LEU A 173 6.77 -2.39 -17.49
C LEU A 173 7.85 -2.45 -18.57
N VAL A 174 9.12 -2.71 -18.23
CA VAL A 174 10.19 -2.92 -19.23
C VAL A 174 9.97 -4.25 -19.97
N PRO A 175 9.78 -4.25 -21.30
CA PRO A 175 9.48 -5.46 -22.07
C PRO A 175 10.56 -6.55 -21.97
N GLN A 176 11.82 -6.16 -21.86
CA GLN A 176 13.00 -7.02 -21.93
C GLN A 176 13.23 -7.89 -20.68
N THR A 177 12.49 -7.66 -19.58
CA THR A 177 12.68 -8.44 -18.34
C THR A 177 12.24 -9.90 -18.52
N PRO A 178 13.09 -10.90 -18.20
CA PRO A 178 12.76 -12.31 -18.37
C PRO A 178 11.54 -12.75 -17.56
N GLN A 179 10.72 -13.65 -18.11
CA GLN A 179 9.50 -14.11 -17.46
C GLN A 179 9.76 -14.83 -16.11
N ILE A 180 10.87 -15.56 -16.00
CA ILE A 180 11.29 -16.22 -14.75
C ILE A 180 11.61 -15.19 -13.65
N ALA A 181 12.23 -14.07 -14.01
CA ALA A 181 12.50 -12.99 -13.05
C ALA A 181 11.18 -12.35 -12.59
N ARG A 182 10.25 -12.12 -13.53
CA ARG A 182 8.92 -11.58 -13.22
C ARG A 182 8.11 -12.47 -12.28
N SER A 183 8.12 -13.79 -12.49
CA SER A 183 7.36 -14.72 -11.66
C SER A 183 7.90 -14.79 -10.22
N LYS A 184 9.21 -14.66 -10.04
CA LYS A 184 9.85 -14.58 -8.71
C LYS A 184 9.63 -13.23 -8.03
N LEU A 185 9.66 -12.14 -8.78
CA LEU A 185 9.49 -10.79 -8.24
C LEU A 185 8.04 -10.46 -7.86
N LEU A 186 7.05 -10.96 -8.60
CA LEU A 186 5.64 -10.66 -8.39
C LEU A 186 5.14 -10.90 -6.95
N PRO A 187 5.36 -12.07 -6.31
CA PRO A 187 4.89 -12.29 -4.94
C PRO A 187 5.58 -11.34 -3.94
N ILE A 188 6.85 -11.01 -4.16
CA ILE A 188 7.60 -10.06 -3.34
C ILE A 188 6.99 -8.67 -3.50
N HIS A 189 6.79 -8.20 -4.73
CA HIS A 189 6.22 -6.89 -5.05
C HIS A 189 4.83 -6.70 -4.44
N VAL A 190 3.94 -7.69 -4.58
CA VAL A 190 2.58 -7.62 -4.03
C VAL A 190 2.58 -7.64 -2.50
N THR A 191 3.40 -8.50 -1.88
CA THR A 191 3.46 -8.64 -0.42
C THR A 191 4.05 -7.39 0.23
N PHE A 192 5.20 -6.93 -0.26
CA PHE A 192 5.83 -5.71 0.25
C PHE A 192 5.01 -4.46 -0.05
N GLY A 193 4.36 -4.37 -1.20
CA GLY A 193 3.45 -3.26 -1.51
C GLY A 193 2.27 -3.20 -0.52
N SER A 194 1.66 -4.35 -0.20
CA SER A 194 0.57 -4.43 0.77
C SER A 194 1.03 -4.07 2.19
N PHE A 195 2.19 -4.62 2.61
CA PHE A 195 2.78 -4.30 3.91
C PHE A 195 3.12 -2.82 4.02
N LEU A 196 3.75 -2.24 2.99
CA LEU A 196 4.13 -0.83 2.95
C LEU A 196 2.91 0.10 3.01
N TYR A 197 1.81 -0.27 2.37
CA TYR A 197 0.55 0.47 2.48
C TYR A 197 0.03 0.51 3.93
N LEU A 198 0.01 -0.63 4.62
CA LEU A 198 -0.39 -0.70 6.04
C LEU A 198 0.57 0.10 6.93
N LEU A 199 1.88 0.05 6.64
CA LEU A 199 2.88 0.86 7.32
C LEU A 199 2.63 2.36 7.14
N MET A 200 2.22 2.82 5.95
CA MET A 200 1.85 4.24 5.71
C MET A 200 0.64 4.69 6.49
N ILE A 201 -0.34 3.82 6.67
CA ILE A 201 -1.47 4.13 7.56
C ILE A 201 -0.97 4.27 9.00
N GLY A 202 -0.13 3.34 9.48
CA GLY A 202 0.46 3.41 10.82
C GLY A 202 1.31 4.67 11.04
N VAL A 203 2.13 5.06 10.07
CA VAL A 203 2.94 6.29 10.10
C VAL A 203 2.05 7.54 10.09
N CYS A 204 0.98 7.57 9.29
CA CYS A 204 0.05 8.71 9.32
C CYS A 204 -0.67 8.83 10.66
N ILE A 205 -1.12 7.71 11.24
CA ILE A 205 -1.76 7.69 12.56
C ILE A 205 -0.79 8.18 13.64
N SER A 206 0.45 7.71 13.66
CA SER A 206 1.44 8.20 14.63
C SER A 206 1.74 9.69 14.46
N GLY A 207 1.82 10.19 13.22
CA GLY A 207 2.01 11.62 12.94
C GLY A 207 0.82 12.48 13.37
N ILE A 208 -0.41 11.99 13.19
CA ILE A 208 -1.62 12.66 13.70
C ILE A 208 -1.59 12.74 15.23
N ILE A 209 -1.17 11.66 15.90
CA ILE A 209 -1.03 11.63 17.36
C ILE A 209 0.01 12.67 17.81
N GLU A 210 1.21 12.70 17.22
CA GLU A 210 2.25 13.69 17.52
C GLU A 210 1.74 15.12 17.31
N LYS A 211 1.06 15.38 16.19
CA LYS A 211 0.47 16.70 15.88
C LYS A 211 -0.60 17.10 16.89
N ASN A 212 -1.45 16.17 17.35
CA ASN A 212 -2.41 16.43 18.42
C ASN A 212 -1.71 16.79 19.74
N PHE A 213 -0.59 16.14 20.08
CA PHE A 213 0.21 16.50 21.25
C PHE A 213 0.84 17.89 21.16
N PHE A 214 1.10 18.42 19.95
CA PHE A 214 1.61 19.79 19.79
C PHE A 214 0.63 20.87 20.28
N SER A 215 -0.66 20.54 20.45
CA SER A 215 -1.65 21.43 21.08
C SER A 215 -1.36 21.72 22.57
N LYS A 216 -0.57 20.85 23.23
CA LYS A 216 -0.34 20.82 24.69
C LYS A 216 -1.58 20.64 25.56
N THR A 217 -2.77 20.50 24.96
CA THR A 217 -4.07 20.40 25.65
C THR A 217 -4.88 19.21 25.13
N TYR A 218 -4.18 18.18 24.64
CA TYR A 218 -4.82 17.06 23.96
C TYR A 218 -5.85 16.32 24.84
N SER A 219 -5.61 16.19 26.15
CA SER A 219 -6.55 15.57 27.08
C SER A 219 -7.88 16.33 27.23
N VAL A 220 -7.92 17.62 26.89
CA VAL A 220 -9.16 18.42 26.89
C VAL A 220 -10.05 18.04 25.72
N LEU A 221 -9.48 17.48 24.65
CA LEU A 221 -10.18 17.00 23.46
C LEU A 221 -11.09 18.05 22.82
N ASN A 222 -10.52 19.22 22.51
CA ASN A 222 -11.27 20.24 21.76
C ASN A 222 -11.55 19.76 20.34
N ALA A 223 -12.37 20.51 19.60
CA ALA A 223 -12.71 20.19 18.20
C ALA A 223 -11.47 19.94 17.31
N ARG A 224 -10.36 20.66 17.55
CA ARG A 224 -9.08 20.47 16.85
C ARG A 224 -8.57 19.04 17.02
N GLU A 225 -8.45 18.56 18.24
CA GLU A 225 -7.88 17.23 18.52
C GLU A 225 -8.87 16.11 18.21
N LEU A 226 -10.16 16.35 18.44
CA LEU A 226 -11.25 15.43 18.09
C LEU A 226 -11.26 15.12 16.58
N ILE A 227 -11.12 16.16 15.73
CA ILE A 227 -11.06 15.95 14.27
C ILE A 227 -9.80 15.16 13.89
N GLY A 228 -8.65 15.42 14.54
CA GLY A 228 -7.45 14.61 14.36
C GLY A 228 -7.72 13.12 14.62
N ASN A 229 -8.38 12.80 15.73
CA ASN A 229 -8.75 11.42 16.06
C ASN A 229 -9.74 10.82 15.07
N LEU A 230 -10.73 11.59 14.63
CA LEU A 230 -11.68 11.17 13.62
C LEU A 230 -10.99 10.83 12.29
N ILE A 231 -10.01 11.64 11.87
CA ILE A 231 -9.19 11.34 10.69
C ILE A 231 -8.50 9.99 10.88
N GLY A 232 -7.86 9.75 12.03
CA GLY A 232 -7.22 8.46 12.34
C GLY A 232 -8.18 7.26 12.19
N VAL A 233 -9.40 7.36 12.71
CA VAL A 233 -10.44 6.32 12.56
C VAL A 233 -10.82 6.12 11.08
N VAL A 234 -11.02 7.21 10.34
CA VAL A 234 -11.34 7.16 8.91
C VAL A 234 -10.21 6.51 8.10
N LEU A 235 -8.94 6.78 8.42
CA LEU A 235 -7.79 6.14 7.78
C LEU A 235 -7.78 4.62 8.03
N VAL A 236 -8.11 4.16 9.24
CA VAL A 236 -8.21 2.72 9.55
C VAL A 236 -9.33 2.06 8.74
N ILE A 237 -10.51 2.69 8.66
CA ILE A 237 -11.64 2.16 7.89
C ILE A 237 -11.30 2.08 6.40
N PHE A 238 -10.77 3.17 5.83
CA PHE A 238 -10.33 3.20 4.43
C PHE A 238 -9.25 2.15 4.16
N GLY A 239 -8.23 2.09 5.01
CA GLY A 239 -7.17 1.10 4.98
C GLY A 239 -7.67 -0.34 4.97
N GLY A 240 -8.58 -0.65 5.90
CA GLY A 240 -9.21 -1.97 6.01
C GLY A 240 -10.02 -2.34 4.78
N LEU A 241 -10.78 -1.40 4.20
CA LEU A 241 -11.54 -1.63 2.97
C LEU A 241 -10.61 -1.93 1.79
N ILE A 242 -9.55 -1.13 1.58
CA ILE A 242 -8.57 -1.37 0.52
C ILE A 242 -7.84 -2.71 0.73
N PHE A 243 -7.42 -3.00 1.96
CA PHE A 243 -6.77 -4.28 2.28
C PHE A 243 -7.71 -5.46 1.98
N TYR A 244 -8.96 -5.41 2.44
CA TYR A 244 -9.95 -6.43 2.13
C TYR A 244 -10.16 -6.61 0.62
N LEU A 245 -10.41 -5.52 -0.11
CA LEU A 245 -10.64 -5.55 -1.56
C LEU A 245 -9.45 -6.13 -2.34
N THR A 246 -8.23 -5.83 -1.91
CA THR A 246 -7.00 -6.29 -2.56
C THR A 246 -6.62 -7.72 -2.17
N GLN A 247 -6.94 -8.20 -0.97
CA GLN A 247 -6.64 -9.57 -0.57
C GLN A 247 -7.73 -10.57 -0.98
N HIS A 248 -8.96 -10.12 -1.21
CA HIS A 248 -10.08 -11.03 -1.52
C HIS A 248 -9.84 -11.82 -2.83
N PRO A 249 -9.85 -13.17 -2.80
CA PRO A 249 -9.57 -14.00 -3.98
C PRO A 249 -10.55 -13.75 -5.13
N ASN A 250 -11.85 -13.63 -4.80
CA ASN A 250 -12.93 -13.43 -5.79
C ASN A 250 -12.85 -12.12 -6.59
N TYR A 251 -12.00 -11.18 -6.17
CA TYR A 251 -11.81 -9.91 -6.86
C TYR A 251 -10.54 -9.88 -7.71
N ARG A 252 -9.75 -10.96 -7.72
CA ARG A 252 -8.54 -11.06 -8.55
C ARG A 252 -8.91 -10.92 -10.03
N ARG A 253 -7.97 -10.36 -10.78
CA ARG A 253 -8.11 -10.27 -12.23
C ARG A 253 -8.18 -11.68 -12.83
N ILE A 254 -9.20 -11.94 -13.62
CA ILE A 254 -9.34 -13.18 -14.38
C ILE A 254 -8.46 -13.03 -15.63
N GLU A 255 -7.63 -14.03 -15.93
CA GLU A 255 -6.91 -14.05 -17.19
C GLU A 255 -7.89 -14.37 -18.32
N SER A 256 -8.00 -13.47 -19.30
CA SER A 256 -8.77 -13.75 -20.52
C SER A 256 -8.06 -14.83 -21.30
N VAL A 257 -8.65 -16.03 -21.37
CA VAL A 257 -8.21 -17.10 -22.28
C VAL A 257 -8.29 -16.55 -23.71
N PRO A 258 -7.20 -16.59 -24.51
CA PRO A 258 -7.22 -16.15 -25.89
C PRO A 258 -8.30 -16.90 -26.69
N PRO A 259 -9.01 -16.23 -27.63
CA PRO A 259 -10.08 -16.84 -28.41
C PRO A 259 -9.65 -18.07 -29.21
N GLU A 260 -8.35 -18.20 -29.51
CA GLU A 260 -7.77 -19.31 -30.26
C GLU A 260 -7.85 -20.68 -29.55
N ILE A 261 -8.09 -20.70 -28.23
CA ILE A 261 -8.28 -21.94 -27.46
C ILE A 261 -9.76 -22.38 -27.46
N LYS A 262 -10.71 -21.46 -27.75
CA LYS A 262 -12.14 -21.78 -27.79
C LYS A 262 -12.57 -22.51 -29.07
N SER A 263 -11.81 -22.42 -30.15
CA SER A 263 -12.14 -23.07 -31.44
C SER A 263 -11.55 -24.47 -31.60
N ARG A 264 -10.95 -25.04 -30.54
CA ARG A 264 -10.37 -26.40 -30.53
C ARG A 264 -11.07 -27.37 -29.57
N LYS A 265 -12.29 -27.05 -29.13
CA LYS A 265 -13.16 -27.98 -28.41
C LYS A 265 -14.42 -28.23 -29.20
#